data_AF-A0ABD2DFD9-F1
#
_entry.id   AF-A0ABD2DFD9-F1
#
_cell.length_a   1.000
_cell.length_b   1.000
_cell.length_c   1.000
_cell.angle_alpha   90.00
_cell.angle_beta   90.00
_cell.angle_gamma   90.00
#
_symmetry.space_group_name_H-M   'P 1'
#
loop_
_entity.id
_entity.type
_entity.pdbx_description
1 polymer ?
#
loop_
_entity_poly.entity_id
_entity_poly.type
_entity_poly.pdbx_seq_one_letter_code
_entity_poly.pdbx_strand_id
1 'polypeptide(L)'
;MAAPTLGRLALTHLLVALFGMGSWAAINGIWVELPVVVKDLPEAAAFHGLLLLLPSLPSVPTGGLGPGLPVAAPGTEEEEEEEEALPLQAPPSQAAGTNPGLDPETHWLLSAQGACLLGLLAITSAMTNGVLPAVQSFSCLPYGRLAYHLAVVLGSAANPLACFLAMGVLCRSLAGLGGLSLLAMLFGAYLMVLAILSPCPPLVGTSAGLVLVVLSWVLCLGMFSYVKVAASSLLHGRGRSALLAAGVTIQVGSLLGAGAMFPPTSIYHVFRSGKDCVDPCKP
;
A
#
# COMPACT_ATOMS: atom_id res chain seq x y z
N MET A 1 18.00 36.28 -8.73
CA MET A 1 16.75 35.50 -8.55
C MET A 1 16.15 35.89 -7.21
N ALA A 2 14.97 36.51 -7.20
CA ALA A 2 14.30 36.88 -5.95
C ALA A 2 13.81 35.61 -5.25
N ALA A 3 14.12 35.45 -3.96
CA ALA A 3 13.62 34.32 -3.17
C ALA A 3 12.08 34.34 -3.18
N PRO A 4 11.41 33.19 -3.42
CA PRO A 4 9.97 33.13 -3.40
C PRO A 4 9.45 33.56 -2.02
N THR A 5 8.43 34.43 -2.00
CA THR A 5 7.79 34.82 -0.74
C THR A 5 7.20 33.58 -0.06
N LEU A 6 7.30 33.49 1.26
CA LEU A 6 6.80 32.35 2.06
C LEU A 6 5.35 31.98 1.68
N GLY A 7 4.52 32.98 1.35
CA GLY A 7 3.15 32.79 0.87
C GLY A 7 3.03 32.11 -0.50
N ARG A 8 3.93 32.38 -1.45
CA ARG A 8 3.95 31.66 -2.75
C ARG A 8 4.36 30.21 -2.58
N LEU A 9 5.34 29.94 -1.72
CA LEU A 9 5.80 28.58 -1.44
C LEU A 9 4.71 27.75 -0.75
N ALA A 10 4.05 28.33 0.25
CA ALA A 10 2.91 27.71 0.93
C ALA A 10 1.74 27.45 -0.04
N LEU A 11 1.43 28.41 -0.92
CA LEU A 11 0.39 28.27 -1.94
C LEU A 11 0.72 27.15 -2.93
N THR A 12 1.97 27.05 -3.41
CA THR A 12 2.37 25.97 -4.32
C THR A 12 2.29 24.61 -3.64
N HIS A 13 2.71 24.48 -2.37
CA HIS A 13 2.55 23.24 -1.62
C HIS A 13 1.09 22.86 -1.43
N LEU A 14 0.22 23.83 -1.15
CA LEU A 14 -1.22 23.62 -0.99
C LEU A 14 -1.90 23.23 -2.31
N LEU A 15 -1.51 23.83 -3.43
CA LEU A 15 -2.04 23.50 -4.75
C LEU A 15 -1.61 22.10 -5.21
N VAL A 16 -0.33 21.75 -5.03
CA VAL A 16 0.17 20.39 -5.27
C VAL A 16 -0.54 19.40 -4.35
N ALA A 17 -0.85 19.80 -3.12
CA ALA A 17 -1.58 18.98 -2.18
C ALA A 17 -3.01 18.69 -2.63
N LEU A 18 -3.76 19.73 -2.97
CA LEU A 18 -5.13 19.62 -3.47
C LEU A 18 -5.19 18.78 -4.74
N PHE A 19 -4.24 18.97 -5.66
CA PHE A 19 -4.13 18.16 -6.86
C PHE A 19 -3.89 16.67 -6.54
N GLY A 20 -2.93 16.38 -5.66
CA GLY A 20 -2.63 15.00 -5.23
C GLY A 20 -3.80 14.32 -4.52
N MET A 21 -4.54 15.04 -3.66
CA MET A 21 -5.77 14.53 -3.04
C MET A 21 -6.85 14.25 -4.10
N GLY A 22 -7.04 15.15 -5.06
CA GLY A 22 -8.00 15.00 -6.13
C GLY A 22 -7.73 13.77 -7.00
N SER A 23 -6.48 13.58 -7.44
CA SER A 23 -6.09 12.39 -8.22
C SER A 23 -6.27 11.09 -7.44
N TRP A 24 -5.90 11.06 -6.16
CA TRP A 24 -6.06 9.87 -5.33
C TRP A 24 -7.54 9.55 -5.02
N ALA A 25 -8.33 10.57 -4.71
CA ALA A 25 -9.76 10.43 -4.49
C ALA A 25 -10.48 9.93 -5.75
N ALA A 26 -10.08 10.38 -6.94
CA ALA A 26 -10.62 9.88 -8.20
C ALA A 26 -10.32 8.39 -8.42
N ILE A 27 -9.07 7.94 -8.18
CA ILE A 27 -8.69 6.52 -8.29
C ILE A 27 -9.49 5.65 -7.31
N ASN A 28 -9.64 6.10 -6.06
CA ASN A 28 -10.44 5.37 -5.07
C ASN A 28 -11.92 5.41 -5.40
N GLY A 29 -12.44 6.54 -5.91
CA GLY A 29 -13.82 6.66 -6.35
C GLY A 29 -14.17 5.66 -7.44
N ILE A 30 -13.29 5.48 -8.44
CA ILE A 30 -13.44 4.45 -9.47
C ILE A 30 -13.48 3.06 -8.84
N TRP A 31 -12.59 2.78 -7.88
CA TRP A 31 -12.56 1.48 -7.18
C TRP A 31 -13.80 1.22 -6.32
N VAL A 32 -14.37 2.25 -5.71
CA VAL A 32 -15.60 2.15 -4.88
C VAL A 32 -16.84 1.99 -5.76
N GLU A 33 -16.85 2.56 -6.96
CA GLU A 33 -17.94 2.45 -7.94
C GLU A 33 -17.82 1.21 -8.84
N LEU A 34 -16.65 0.58 -8.94
CA LEU A 34 -16.42 -0.61 -9.75
C LEU A 34 -17.43 -1.75 -9.46
N PRO A 35 -17.80 -2.06 -8.21
CA PRO A 35 -18.80 -3.08 -7.91
C PRO A 35 -20.24 -2.70 -8.35
N VAL A 36 -20.52 -1.41 -8.56
CA VAL A 36 -21.80 -0.93 -9.09
C VAL A 36 -21.81 -1.10 -10.61
N VAL A 37 -20.74 -0.68 -11.28
CA VAL A 37 -20.59 -0.77 -12.74
C VAL A 37 -20.53 -2.23 -13.24
N VAL A 38 -19.91 -3.12 -12.47
CA VAL A 38 -19.80 -4.55 -12.83
C VAL A 38 -21.15 -5.27 -12.78
N LYS A 39 -22.16 -4.78 -12.06
CA LYS A 39 -23.51 -5.39 -12.05
C LYS A 39 -24.24 -5.23 -13.39
N ASP A 40 -23.82 -4.26 -14.20
CA ASP A 40 -24.45 -3.95 -15.49
C ASP A 40 -23.67 -4.51 -16.71
N LEU A 41 -22.49 -5.13 -16.50
CA LEU A 41 -21.61 -5.60 -17.57
C LEU A 41 -21.26 -7.10 -17.41
N PRO A 42 -21.33 -7.91 -18.49
CA PRO A 42 -21.09 -9.35 -18.41
C PRO A 42 -19.64 -9.63 -17.98
N GLU A 43 -19.50 -10.45 -16.93
CA GLU A 43 -18.34 -10.63 -16.05
C GLU A 43 -17.00 -11.01 -16.73
N ALA A 44 -16.98 -11.34 -18.02
CA ALA A 44 -15.77 -11.79 -18.71
C ALA A 44 -14.90 -10.67 -19.32
N ALA A 45 -15.49 -9.54 -19.72
CA ALA A 45 -14.77 -8.48 -20.45
C ALA A 45 -14.07 -7.47 -19.51
N ALA A 46 -14.67 -7.17 -18.35
CA ALA A 46 -14.15 -6.19 -17.41
C ALA A 46 -12.85 -6.67 -16.71
N PHE A 47 -12.77 -7.96 -16.40
CA PHE A 47 -11.58 -8.54 -15.78
C PHE A 47 -10.39 -8.61 -16.75
N HIS A 48 -10.66 -8.91 -18.03
CA HIS A 48 -9.65 -8.89 -19.09
C HIS A 48 -9.13 -7.47 -19.36
N GLY A 49 -10.00 -6.45 -19.34
CA GLY A 49 -9.61 -5.05 -19.50
C GLY A 49 -8.73 -4.52 -18.36
N LEU A 50 -9.01 -4.92 -17.10
CA LEU A 50 -8.21 -4.50 -15.95
C LEU A 50 -6.82 -5.16 -15.91
N LEU A 51 -6.71 -6.42 -16.34
CA LEU A 51 -5.43 -7.15 -16.42
C LEU A 51 -4.51 -6.59 -17.50
N LEU A 52 -5.06 -6.05 -18.60
CA LEU A 52 -4.28 -5.43 -19.68
C LEU A 52 -3.72 -4.04 -19.33
N LEU A 53 -4.21 -3.42 -18.25
CA LEU A 53 -3.73 -2.14 -17.73
C LEU A 53 -2.61 -2.27 -16.68
N LEU A 54 -2.26 -3.50 -16.29
CA LEU A 54 -1.08 -3.74 -15.47
C LEU A 54 0.17 -3.61 -16.35
N PRO A 55 1.23 -2.89 -15.92
CA PRO A 55 2.52 -2.96 -16.58
C PRO A 55 2.97 -4.42 -16.62
N SER A 56 3.19 -4.94 -17.83
CA SER A 56 3.72 -6.28 -18.03
C SER A 56 5.01 -6.43 -17.20
N LEU A 57 5.02 -7.44 -16.33
CA LEU A 57 6.24 -7.90 -15.68
C LEU A 57 7.32 -8.08 -16.75
N PRO A 58 8.53 -7.52 -16.59
CA PRO A 58 9.61 -7.77 -17.53
C PRO A 58 9.86 -9.28 -17.56
N SER A 59 9.60 -9.89 -18.71
CA SER A 59 9.84 -11.29 -18.97
C SER A 59 11.33 -11.57 -18.77
N VAL A 60 11.63 -12.39 -17.76
CA VAL A 60 12.95 -13.02 -17.61
C VAL A 60 13.07 -14.05 -18.74
N PRO A 61 14.00 -13.91 -19.71
CA PRO A 61 14.23 -14.98 -20.67
C PRO A 61 15.01 -16.08 -19.93
N THR A 62 14.32 -17.17 -19.60
CA THR A 62 14.98 -18.39 -19.14
C THR A 62 14.85 -19.43 -20.25
N GLY A 63 15.98 -19.85 -20.83
CA GLY A 63 16.09 -21.16 -21.46
C GLY A 63 16.94 -21.19 -22.73
N GLY A 64 18.10 -21.86 -22.64
CA GLY A 64 18.70 -22.56 -23.77
C GLY A 64 20.22 -22.45 -23.90
N LEU A 65 20.96 -23.35 -23.26
CA LEU A 65 22.38 -23.60 -23.51
C LEU A 65 22.53 -24.77 -24.50
N GLY A 66 23.22 -24.59 -25.63
CA GLY A 66 23.81 -25.69 -26.42
C GLY A 66 23.82 -25.47 -27.96
N PRO A 67 24.86 -25.93 -28.69
CA PRO A 67 25.61 -25.09 -29.64
C PRO A 67 25.58 -25.53 -31.12
N GLY A 68 25.83 -24.59 -32.06
CA GLY A 68 26.08 -24.86 -33.48
C GLY A 68 26.40 -23.60 -34.30
N LEU A 69 27.59 -23.57 -34.92
CA LEU A 69 28.23 -22.48 -35.67
C LEU A 69 27.71 -22.38 -37.15
N PRO A 70 28.26 -21.47 -37.99
CA PRO A 70 27.70 -20.20 -38.48
C PRO A 70 27.15 -20.34 -39.93
N VAL A 71 26.74 -19.25 -40.59
CA VAL A 71 27.03 -18.92 -42.03
C VAL A 71 26.15 -17.76 -42.55
N ALA A 72 26.85 -16.76 -43.11
CA ALA A 72 26.51 -15.81 -44.18
C ALA A 72 25.41 -14.73 -44.02
N ALA A 73 25.90 -13.47 -44.03
CA ALA A 73 25.28 -12.21 -44.50
C ALA A 73 25.04 -12.24 -46.05
N PRO A 74 24.65 -11.17 -46.81
CA PRO A 74 24.58 -9.73 -46.48
C PRO A 74 23.44 -8.89 -47.14
N GLY A 75 23.46 -7.56 -46.86
CA GLY A 75 22.82 -6.48 -47.64
C GLY A 75 21.68 -5.79 -46.88
N THR A 76 21.64 -4.47 -46.65
CA THR A 76 22.30 -3.34 -47.32
C THR A 76 22.20 -2.08 -46.41
N GLU A 77 23.37 -1.50 -46.14
CA GLU A 77 23.80 -0.06 -46.13
C GLU A 77 22.92 0.98 -45.39
N GLU A 78 23.40 1.58 -44.28
CA GLU A 78 24.20 2.85 -44.13
C GLU A 78 23.23 4.06 -43.90
N GLU A 79 23.42 5.06 -43.02
CA GLU A 79 24.57 5.83 -42.49
C GLU A 79 24.24 6.30 -41.03
N GLU A 80 25.18 6.24 -40.06
CA GLU A 80 26.00 7.34 -39.47
C GLU A 80 25.19 8.49 -38.80
N GLU A 81 25.46 9.00 -37.59
CA GLU A 81 26.72 9.43 -36.98
C GLU A 81 26.76 9.30 -35.44
N GLU A 82 27.99 9.16 -34.94
CA GLU A 82 28.46 9.28 -33.56
C GLU A 82 28.36 10.73 -33.01
N GLU A 83 28.31 10.89 -31.68
CA GLU A 83 29.24 11.83 -31.04
C GLU A 83 29.67 11.30 -29.67
N GLU A 84 30.98 11.36 -29.49
CA GLU A 84 31.83 10.76 -28.47
C GLU A 84 31.67 11.32 -27.05
N ALA A 85 32.02 10.48 -26.07
CA ALA A 85 33.05 10.84 -25.09
C ALA A 85 33.65 9.56 -24.47
N LEU A 86 34.81 9.14 -24.98
CA LEU A 86 35.66 8.06 -24.45
C LEU A 86 36.81 8.68 -23.59
N PRO A 87 37.75 7.91 -23.01
CA PRO A 87 37.69 7.18 -21.74
C PRO A 87 38.77 7.68 -20.73
N LEU A 88 38.76 7.16 -19.49
CA LEU A 88 40.01 7.04 -18.72
C LEU A 88 40.16 5.60 -18.18
N GLN A 89 41.06 4.85 -18.81
CA GLN A 89 41.51 3.53 -18.37
C GLN A 89 42.35 3.64 -17.09
N ALA A 90 42.21 2.66 -16.18
CA ALA A 90 43.25 2.30 -15.21
C ALA A 90 43.59 0.80 -15.37
N PRO A 91 44.87 0.37 -15.22
CA PRO A 91 45.34 -0.95 -15.63
C PRO A 91 45.12 -2.05 -14.56
N PRO A 92 45.40 -3.34 -14.89
CA PRO A 92 44.84 -4.50 -14.19
C PRO A 92 45.73 -5.08 -13.08
N SER A 93 45.10 -5.94 -12.28
CA SER A 93 45.65 -6.99 -11.39
C SER A 93 46.20 -6.60 -10.02
N GLN A 94 45.40 -6.87 -8.98
CA GLN A 94 45.84 -7.71 -7.85
C GLN A 94 44.68 -8.60 -7.41
N ALA A 95 44.87 -9.92 -7.57
CA ALA A 95 44.10 -10.95 -6.90
C ALA A 95 44.82 -11.31 -5.60
N ALA A 96 44.14 -11.19 -4.45
CA ALA A 96 44.29 -12.02 -3.24
C ALA A 96 43.55 -11.38 -2.06
N GLY A 97 42.64 -12.13 -1.44
CA GLY A 97 42.10 -11.78 -0.12
C GLY A 97 40.62 -12.11 0.06
N THR A 98 40.33 -13.37 0.38
CA THR A 98 39.04 -13.85 0.86
C THR A 98 38.53 -13.04 2.04
N ASN A 99 37.40 -12.36 1.87
CA ASN A 99 36.39 -12.11 2.90
C ASN A 99 35.04 -11.95 2.16
N PRO A 100 33.98 -12.72 2.46
CA PRO A 100 32.64 -12.36 2.02
C PRO A 100 32.20 -11.17 2.88
N GLY A 101 32.72 -9.99 2.57
CA GLY A 101 32.28 -8.75 3.19
C GLY A 101 30.85 -8.51 2.77
N LEU A 102 29.91 -8.86 3.65
CA LEU A 102 28.52 -8.46 3.53
C LEU A 102 28.51 -6.94 3.29
N ASP A 103 27.92 -6.54 2.18
CA ASP A 103 27.83 -5.16 1.75
C ASP A 103 27.28 -4.25 2.88
N PRO A 104 27.83 -3.03 3.04
CA PRO A 104 27.48 -2.14 4.16
C PRO A 104 25.98 -1.83 4.25
N GLU A 105 25.28 -1.88 3.12
CA GLU A 105 23.82 -1.71 3.01
C GLU A 105 23.05 -2.89 3.65
N THR A 106 23.47 -4.13 3.43
CA THR A 106 22.84 -5.31 4.02
C THR A 106 23.04 -5.38 5.52
N HIS A 107 24.20 -4.96 6.03
CA HIS A 107 24.45 -4.86 7.46
C HIS A 107 23.50 -3.85 8.15
N TRP A 108 23.14 -2.74 7.49
CA TRP A 108 22.14 -1.80 8.01
C TRP A 108 20.71 -2.38 8.01
N LEU A 109 20.33 -3.11 6.95
CA LEU A 109 19.01 -3.75 6.89
C LEU A 109 18.80 -4.73 8.05
N LEU A 110 19.87 -5.41 8.44
CA LEU A 110 19.93 -6.30 9.60
C LEU A 110 20.03 -5.56 10.95
N SER A 111 20.29 -4.25 10.95
CA SER A 111 20.29 -3.44 12.17
C SER A 111 18.89 -3.43 12.81
N ALA A 112 18.82 -3.43 14.14
CA ALA A 112 17.56 -3.42 14.88
C ALA A 112 16.61 -2.28 14.45
N GLN A 113 17.14 -1.12 14.08
CA GLN A 113 16.34 -0.01 13.55
C GLN A 113 15.76 -0.31 12.17
N GLY A 114 16.55 -0.88 11.25
CA GLY A 114 16.10 -1.25 9.91
C GLY A 114 15.03 -2.34 9.97
N ALA A 115 15.31 -3.39 10.74
CA ALA A 115 14.37 -4.48 11.00
C ALA A 115 13.06 -3.98 11.63
N CYS A 116 13.11 -3.03 12.58
CA CYS A 116 11.92 -2.45 13.19
C CYS A 116 11.08 -1.63 12.18
N LEU A 117 11.70 -0.80 11.35
CA LEU A 117 11.00 -0.03 10.31
C LEU A 117 10.35 -0.94 9.26
N LEU A 118 11.07 -1.96 8.82
CA LEU A 118 10.54 -2.97 7.90
C LEU A 118 9.39 -3.76 8.55
N GLY A 119 9.54 -4.16 9.82
CA GLY A 119 8.46 -4.81 10.58
C GLY A 119 7.20 -3.94 10.69
N LEU A 120 7.35 -2.66 11.00
CA LEU A 120 6.24 -1.70 11.02
C LEU A 120 5.58 -1.57 9.64
N LEU A 121 6.36 -1.50 8.56
CA LEU A 121 5.82 -1.50 7.19
C LEU A 121 5.05 -2.79 6.88
N ALA A 122 5.58 -3.96 7.27
CA ALA A 122 4.93 -5.23 7.03
C ALA A 122 3.57 -5.30 7.76
N ILE A 123 3.55 -4.95 9.05
CA ILE A 123 2.34 -4.98 9.89
C ILE A 123 1.30 -3.98 9.38
N THR A 124 1.70 -2.73 9.16
CA THR A 124 0.78 -1.70 8.65
C THR A 124 0.22 -2.10 7.28
N SER A 125 1.02 -2.66 6.38
CA SER A 125 0.55 -3.13 5.07
C SER A 125 -0.39 -4.34 5.18
N ALA A 126 -0.07 -5.31 6.05
CA ALA A 126 -0.94 -6.45 6.32
C ALA A 126 -2.32 -6.00 6.82
N MET A 127 -2.35 -4.99 7.71
CA MET A 127 -3.59 -4.44 8.25
C MET A 127 -4.39 -3.67 7.18
N THR A 128 -3.76 -2.73 6.48
CA THR A 128 -4.49 -1.83 5.56
C THR A 128 -4.90 -2.48 4.26
N ASN A 129 -4.16 -3.50 3.79
CA ASN A 129 -4.39 -4.11 2.48
C ASN A 129 -4.99 -5.52 2.55
N GLY A 130 -4.95 -6.16 3.72
CA GLY A 130 -5.48 -7.51 3.93
C GLY A 130 -6.56 -7.53 5.00
N VAL A 131 -6.17 -7.28 6.25
CA VAL A 131 -7.02 -7.56 7.41
C VAL A 131 -8.26 -6.68 7.47
N LEU A 132 -8.07 -5.36 7.42
CA LEU A 132 -9.15 -4.41 7.58
C LEU A 132 -10.14 -4.48 6.39
N PRO A 133 -9.72 -4.40 5.11
CA PRO A 133 -10.67 -4.49 4.00
C PRO A 133 -11.56 -5.73 4.04
N ALA A 134 -11.03 -6.87 4.49
CA ALA A 134 -11.77 -8.12 4.60
C ALA A 134 -12.92 -8.09 5.63
N VAL A 135 -12.84 -7.23 6.66
CA VAL A 135 -13.86 -7.10 7.71
C VAL A 135 -14.73 -5.84 7.59
N GLN A 136 -14.51 -5.03 6.57
CA GLN A 136 -15.15 -3.72 6.43
C GLN A 136 -16.68 -3.81 6.27
N SER A 137 -17.15 -4.75 5.45
CA SER A 137 -18.58 -5.00 5.28
C SER A 137 -19.22 -5.52 6.57
N PHE A 138 -18.61 -6.50 7.22
CA PHE A 138 -19.15 -7.14 8.43
C PHE A 138 -19.23 -6.21 9.63
N SER A 139 -18.29 -5.27 9.77
CA SER A 139 -18.26 -4.29 10.86
C SER A 139 -19.19 -3.10 10.64
N CYS A 140 -19.35 -2.63 9.39
CA CYS A 140 -20.12 -1.41 9.11
C CYS A 140 -21.58 -1.66 8.70
N LEU A 141 -21.88 -2.72 7.94
CA LEU A 141 -23.24 -2.96 7.43
C LEU A 141 -24.31 -3.11 8.53
N PRO A 142 -24.02 -3.70 9.72
CA PRO A 142 -24.99 -3.74 10.81
C PRO A 142 -25.46 -2.35 11.29
N TYR A 143 -24.64 -1.31 11.11
CA TYR A 143 -24.99 0.08 11.45
C TYR A 143 -25.68 0.83 10.30
N GLY A 144 -25.90 0.15 9.17
CA GLY A 144 -26.58 0.68 7.99
C GLY A 144 -25.66 1.02 6.82
N ARG A 145 -26.25 1.12 5.62
CA ARG A 145 -25.51 1.43 4.39
C ARG A 145 -24.80 2.78 4.44
N LEU A 146 -25.37 3.76 5.13
CA LEU A 146 -24.74 5.07 5.34
C LEU A 146 -23.41 4.94 6.10
N ALA A 147 -23.37 4.12 7.17
CA ALA A 147 -22.15 3.89 7.93
C ALA A 147 -21.06 3.23 7.08
N TYR A 148 -21.45 2.21 6.29
CA TYR A 148 -20.53 1.55 5.35
C TYR A 148 -19.98 2.53 4.30
N HIS A 149 -20.84 3.28 3.62
CA HIS A 149 -20.41 4.22 2.58
C HIS A 149 -19.52 5.33 3.17
N LEU A 150 -19.90 5.90 4.31
CA LEU A 150 -19.11 6.94 4.98
C LEU A 150 -17.73 6.41 5.43
N ALA A 151 -17.67 5.20 5.99
CA ALA A 151 -16.42 4.58 6.39
C ALA A 151 -15.48 4.30 5.19
N VAL A 152 -16.03 3.81 4.06
CA VAL A 152 -15.25 3.61 2.82
C VAL A 152 -14.70 4.93 2.30
N VAL A 153 -15.57 5.94 2.11
CA VAL A 153 -15.19 7.21 1.47
C VAL A 153 -14.21 8.00 2.33
N LEU A 154 -14.51 8.20 3.62
CA LEU A 154 -13.61 8.93 4.53
C LEU A 154 -12.33 8.12 4.82
N GLY A 155 -12.41 6.79 4.85
CA GLY A 155 -11.25 5.91 4.99
C GLY A 155 -10.28 6.04 3.82
N SER A 156 -10.77 6.02 2.59
CA SER A 156 -9.94 6.26 1.38
C SER A 156 -9.33 7.66 1.34
N ALA A 157 -10.02 8.68 1.89
CA ALA A 157 -9.50 10.04 2.02
C ALA A 157 -8.42 10.19 3.11
N ALA A 158 -8.35 9.26 4.08
CA ALA A 158 -7.36 9.30 5.15
C ALA A 158 -5.93 9.07 4.64
N ASN A 159 -5.74 8.31 3.55
CA ASN A 159 -4.40 8.05 2.98
C ASN A 159 -3.70 9.32 2.49
N PRO A 160 -4.29 10.14 1.59
CA PRO A 160 -3.70 11.41 1.19
C PRO A 160 -3.49 12.34 2.37
N LEU A 161 -4.47 12.43 3.27
CA LEU A 161 -4.36 13.28 4.45
C LEU A 161 -3.14 12.89 5.30
N ALA A 162 -2.92 11.59 5.50
CA ALA A 162 -1.73 11.08 6.19
C ALA A 162 -0.43 11.44 5.46
N CYS A 163 -0.40 11.37 4.13
CA CYS A 163 0.75 11.83 3.34
C CYS A 163 1.03 13.32 3.55
N PHE A 164 0.00 14.19 3.58
CA PHE A 164 0.16 15.61 3.85
C PHE A 164 0.66 15.89 5.27
N LEU A 165 0.08 15.21 6.25
CA LEU A 165 0.52 15.30 7.62
C LEU A 165 1.98 14.87 7.75
N ALA A 166 2.42 13.82 7.06
CA ALA A 166 3.80 13.38 7.07
C ALA A 166 4.77 14.38 6.41
N MET A 167 4.33 15.13 5.40
CA MET A 167 5.14 16.21 4.80
C MET A 167 5.33 17.40 5.76
N GLY A 168 4.32 17.74 6.56
CA GLY A 168 4.41 18.82 7.55
C GLY A 168 5.11 18.40 8.85
N VAL A 169 4.73 17.24 9.38
CA VAL A 169 5.22 16.71 10.67
C VAL A 169 5.61 15.24 10.46
N LEU A 170 6.87 15.01 10.12
CA LEU A 170 7.42 13.67 9.98
C LEU A 170 7.92 13.13 11.33
N CYS A 171 7.23 12.14 11.89
CA CYS A 171 7.70 11.46 13.10
C CYS A 171 8.92 10.59 12.77
N ARG A 172 10.11 11.03 13.21
CA ARG A 172 11.37 10.27 13.03
C ARG A 172 11.65 9.29 14.17
N SER A 173 10.86 9.34 15.24
CA SER A 173 11.04 8.50 16.43
C SER A 173 10.42 7.12 16.23
N LEU A 174 11.24 6.07 16.36
CA LEU A 174 10.75 4.68 16.34
C LEU A 174 9.70 4.41 17.42
N ALA A 175 9.92 4.92 18.63
CA ALA A 175 8.96 4.78 19.72
C ALA A 175 7.64 5.49 19.41
N GLY A 176 7.71 6.66 18.76
CA GLY A 176 6.52 7.38 18.30
C GLY A 176 5.74 6.61 17.23
N LEU A 177 6.44 6.08 16.22
CA LEU A 177 5.83 5.24 15.18
C LEU A 177 5.24 3.95 15.75
N GLY A 178 5.94 3.30 16.68
CA GLY A 178 5.44 2.14 17.40
C GLY A 178 4.19 2.47 18.22
N GLY A 179 4.18 3.58 18.95
CA GLY A 179 3.01 4.04 19.71
C GLY A 179 1.80 4.33 18.82
N LEU A 180 1.99 5.02 17.70
CA LEU A 180 0.92 5.26 16.71
C LEU A 180 0.40 3.96 16.10
N SER A 181 1.30 3.01 15.81
CA SER A 181 0.92 1.68 15.30
C SER A 181 0.11 0.89 16.33
N LEU A 182 0.51 0.90 17.61
CA LEU A 182 -0.24 0.26 18.69
C LEU A 182 -1.63 0.89 18.90
N LEU A 183 -1.71 2.23 18.83
CA LEU A 183 -3.00 2.93 18.91
C LEU A 183 -3.90 2.57 17.71
N ALA A 184 -3.35 2.47 16.50
CA ALA A 184 -4.09 1.99 15.33
C ALA A 184 -4.57 0.55 15.49
N MET A 185 -3.73 -0.33 16.06
CA MET A 185 -4.11 -1.71 16.37
C MET A 185 -5.26 -1.78 17.38
N LEU A 186 -5.37 -0.85 18.33
CA LEU A 186 -6.50 -0.78 19.26
C LEU A 186 -7.83 -0.53 18.54
N PHE A 187 -7.88 0.44 17.62
CA PHE A 187 -9.06 0.66 16.80
C PHE A 187 -9.33 -0.52 15.86
N GLY A 188 -8.29 -1.11 15.26
CA GLY A 188 -8.42 -2.30 14.43
C GLY A 188 -8.99 -3.50 15.19
N ALA A 189 -8.57 -3.71 16.43
CA ALA A 189 -9.10 -4.75 17.32
C ALA A 189 -10.58 -4.50 17.64
N TYR A 190 -10.96 -3.25 17.93
CA TYR A 190 -12.37 -2.88 18.11
C TYR A 190 -13.20 -3.22 16.85
N LEU A 191 -12.73 -2.84 15.66
CA LEU A 191 -13.41 -3.14 14.39
C LEU A 191 -13.52 -4.66 14.12
N MET A 192 -12.48 -5.42 14.46
CA MET A 192 -12.49 -6.88 14.38
C MET A 192 -13.53 -7.48 15.32
N VAL A 193 -13.64 -6.98 16.56
CA VAL A 193 -14.69 -7.41 17.50
C VAL A 193 -16.09 -7.13 16.95
N LEU A 194 -16.32 -5.95 16.36
CA LEU A 194 -17.60 -5.64 15.71
C LEU A 194 -17.91 -6.63 14.58
N ALA A 195 -16.91 -7.00 13.78
CA ALA A 195 -17.07 -7.97 12.71
C ALA A 195 -17.41 -9.37 13.24
N ILE A 196 -16.75 -9.81 14.32
CA ILE A 196 -17.01 -11.12 14.96
C ILE A 196 -18.43 -11.16 15.56
N LEU A 197 -18.90 -10.06 16.15
CA LEU A 197 -20.24 -9.95 16.74
C LEU A 197 -21.34 -9.70 15.70
N SER A 198 -20.99 -9.56 14.42
CA SER A 198 -21.94 -9.44 13.31
C SER A 198 -22.80 -10.70 13.23
N PRO A 199 -24.15 -10.59 13.17
CA PRO A 199 -24.91 -9.45 12.65
C PRO A 199 -25.38 -8.40 13.67
N CYS A 200 -25.21 -8.63 14.98
CA CYS A 200 -25.75 -7.74 16.03
C CYS A 200 -24.64 -7.21 16.96
N PRO A 201 -23.70 -6.39 16.45
CA PRO A 201 -22.69 -5.74 17.29
C PRO A 201 -23.32 -4.74 18.28
N PRO A 202 -22.57 -4.33 19.32
CA PRO A 202 -23.08 -3.39 20.32
C PRO A 202 -23.46 -2.03 19.70
N LEU A 203 -24.43 -1.34 20.30
CA LEU A 203 -24.90 0.01 19.89
C LEU A 203 -25.56 0.07 18.48
N VAL A 204 -25.92 -1.06 17.88
CA VAL A 204 -26.73 -1.07 16.64
C VAL A 204 -28.06 -0.34 16.86
N GLY A 205 -28.48 0.43 15.85
CA GLY A 205 -29.69 1.25 15.90
C GLY A 205 -29.52 2.62 16.58
N THR A 206 -28.34 2.95 17.09
CA THR A 206 -28.04 4.25 17.70
C THR A 206 -27.13 5.10 16.81
N SER A 207 -27.33 6.43 16.81
CA SER A 207 -26.42 7.36 16.12
C SER A 207 -25.00 7.33 16.70
N ALA A 208 -24.88 7.01 18.00
CA ALA A 208 -23.59 6.86 18.67
C ALA A 208 -22.77 5.70 18.09
N GLY A 209 -23.41 4.54 17.84
CA GLY A 209 -22.76 3.38 17.21
C GLY A 209 -22.26 3.71 15.80
N LEU A 210 -23.08 4.37 14.98
CA LEU A 210 -22.70 4.82 13.64
C LEU A 210 -21.47 5.74 13.65
N VAL A 211 -21.48 6.77 14.49
CA VAL A 211 -20.36 7.72 14.58
C VAL A 211 -19.10 7.00 15.08
N LEU A 212 -19.22 6.13 16.08
CA LEU A 212 -18.09 5.42 16.65
C LEU A 212 -17.43 4.45 15.65
N VAL A 213 -18.21 3.68 14.89
CA VAL A 213 -17.67 2.76 13.88
C VAL A 213 -16.96 3.52 12.76
N VAL A 214 -17.58 4.59 12.24
CA VAL A 214 -16.98 5.40 11.17
C VAL A 214 -15.70 6.09 11.64
N LEU A 215 -15.73 6.75 12.80
CA LEU A 215 -14.54 7.40 13.35
C LEU A 215 -13.41 6.40 13.62
N SER A 216 -13.74 5.21 14.13
CA SER A 216 -12.74 4.16 14.36
C SER A 216 -12.07 3.71 13.07
N TRP A 217 -12.84 3.51 11.99
CA TRP A 217 -12.32 3.20 10.66
C TRP A 217 -11.37 4.27 10.14
N VAL A 218 -11.80 5.54 10.17
CA VAL A 218 -11.03 6.67 9.66
C VAL A 218 -9.72 6.86 10.44
N LEU A 219 -9.79 6.81 11.77
CA LEU A 219 -8.61 6.95 12.63
C LEU A 219 -7.65 5.77 12.45
N CYS A 220 -8.17 4.54 12.40
CA CYS A 220 -7.35 3.34 12.21
C CYS A 220 -6.58 3.38 10.89
N LEU A 221 -7.27 3.62 9.77
CA LEU A 221 -6.65 3.69 8.44
C LEU A 221 -5.70 4.89 8.34
N GLY A 222 -6.10 6.05 8.84
CA GLY A 222 -5.27 7.26 8.83
C GLY A 222 -3.96 7.07 9.59
N MET A 223 -3.99 6.48 10.78
CA MET A 223 -2.78 6.21 11.57
C MET A 223 -1.88 5.17 10.92
N PHE A 224 -2.42 4.05 10.44
CA PHE A 224 -1.59 3.06 9.74
C PHE A 224 -0.95 3.64 8.48
N SER A 225 -1.68 4.45 7.73
CA SER A 225 -1.15 5.10 6.53
C SER A 225 -0.09 6.15 6.87
N TYR A 226 -0.26 6.90 7.95
CA TYR A 226 0.79 7.81 8.42
C TYR A 226 2.06 7.05 8.82
N VAL A 227 1.93 5.97 9.62
CA VAL A 227 3.08 5.13 10.01
C VAL A 227 3.76 4.54 8.77
N LYS A 228 2.98 4.06 7.79
CA LYS A 228 3.52 3.51 6.53
C LYS A 228 4.30 4.56 5.74
N VAL A 229 3.75 5.77 5.59
CA VAL A 229 4.42 6.88 4.88
C VAL A 229 5.69 7.28 5.63
N ALA A 230 5.61 7.48 6.94
CA ALA A 230 6.76 7.90 7.73
C ALA A 230 7.88 6.85 7.73
N ALA A 231 7.56 5.57 7.90
CA ALA A 231 8.53 4.49 7.81
C ALA A 231 9.15 4.40 6.41
N SER A 232 8.35 4.52 5.35
CA SER A 232 8.83 4.53 3.96
C SER A 232 9.75 5.72 3.67
N SER A 233 9.43 6.91 4.17
CA SER A 233 10.28 8.11 4.02
C SER A 233 11.62 7.97 4.75
N LEU A 234 11.64 7.34 5.92
CA LEU A 234 12.87 7.05 6.67
C LEU A 234 13.74 5.98 6.00
N LEU A 235 13.13 5.04 5.27
CA LEU A 235 13.84 4.04 4.46
C LEU A 235 14.35 4.64 3.15
N HIS A 236 13.57 5.53 2.51
CA HIS A 236 13.96 6.22 1.27
C HIS A 236 15.25 7.01 1.45
N GLY A 237 15.41 7.71 2.57
CA GLY A 237 16.62 8.50 2.87
C GLY A 237 17.91 7.69 3.05
N ARG A 238 17.86 6.36 2.96
CA ARG A 238 19.01 5.47 3.16
C ARG A 238 19.57 4.83 1.90
N GLY A 239 18.85 4.89 0.77
CA GLY A 239 19.36 4.40 -0.51
C GLY A 239 18.42 3.44 -1.24
N ARG A 240 18.90 2.92 -2.37
CA ARG A 240 18.10 2.10 -3.30
C ARG A 240 17.73 0.74 -2.71
N SER A 241 18.65 0.08 -2.00
CA SER A 241 18.41 -1.24 -1.41
C SER A 241 17.34 -1.21 -0.33
N ALA A 242 17.35 -0.19 0.52
CA ALA A 242 16.30 0.02 1.54
C ALA A 242 14.92 0.26 0.92
N LEU A 243 14.86 0.96 -0.21
CA LEU A 243 13.61 1.20 -0.93
C LEU A 243 13.05 -0.07 -1.58
N LEU A 244 13.92 -0.90 -2.17
CA LEU A 244 13.53 -2.21 -2.70
C LEU A 244 13.04 -3.13 -1.57
N ALA A 245 13.77 -3.19 -0.45
CA ALA A 245 13.37 -3.95 0.72
C ALA A 245 12.01 -3.49 1.26
N ALA A 246 11.75 -2.17 1.31
CA ALA A 246 10.45 -1.63 1.69
C ALA A 246 9.33 -2.10 0.75
N GLY A 247 9.56 -2.05 -0.58
CA GLY A 247 8.60 -2.53 -1.58
C GLY A 247 8.27 -4.02 -1.43
N VAL A 248 9.30 -4.87 -1.30
CA VAL A 248 9.13 -6.31 -1.05
C VAL A 248 8.36 -6.54 0.25
N THR A 249 8.72 -5.83 1.31
CA THR A 249 8.10 -5.95 2.63
C THR A 249 6.62 -5.56 2.62
N ILE A 250 6.24 -4.52 1.87
CA ILE A 250 4.83 -4.12 1.70
C ILE A 250 4.02 -5.22 1.00
N GLN A 251 4.57 -5.83 -0.05
CA GLN A 251 3.90 -6.90 -0.79
C GLN A 251 3.74 -8.16 0.08
N VAL A 252 4.83 -8.58 0.75
CA VAL A 252 4.82 -9.72 1.67
C VAL A 252 3.82 -9.49 2.80
N GLY A 253 3.83 -8.31 3.43
CA GLY A 253 2.86 -7.96 4.47
C GLY A 253 1.41 -8.05 3.99
N SER A 254 1.13 -7.49 2.80
CA SER A 254 -0.22 -7.54 2.20
C SER A 254 -0.67 -8.98 1.92
N LEU A 255 0.23 -9.83 1.38
CA LEU A 255 -0.03 -11.25 1.14
C LEU A 255 -0.31 -11.99 2.45
N LEU A 256 0.48 -11.74 3.50
CA LEU A 256 0.27 -12.34 4.82
C LEU A 256 -1.07 -11.91 5.43
N GLY A 257 -1.44 -10.64 5.32
CA GLY A 257 -2.73 -10.14 5.79
C GLY A 257 -3.92 -10.79 5.05
N ALA A 258 -3.84 -10.88 3.73
CA ALA A 258 -4.85 -11.55 2.91
C ALA A 258 -4.95 -13.05 3.24
N GLY A 259 -3.81 -13.74 3.32
CA GLY A 259 -3.73 -15.15 3.70
C GLY A 259 -4.27 -15.43 5.11
N ALA A 260 -4.06 -14.51 6.06
CA ALA A 260 -4.60 -14.63 7.41
C ALA A 260 -6.12 -14.47 7.45
N MET A 261 -6.69 -13.56 6.65
CA MET A 261 -8.14 -13.33 6.62
C MET A 261 -8.92 -14.26 5.71
N PHE A 262 -8.26 -14.90 4.73
CA PHE A 262 -8.94 -15.76 3.78
C PHE A 262 -9.65 -16.97 4.45
N PRO A 263 -9.01 -17.78 5.33
CA PRO A 263 -9.71 -18.90 5.96
C PRO A 263 -10.90 -18.47 6.84
N PRO A 264 -10.77 -17.47 7.74
CA PRO A 264 -11.90 -17.01 8.56
C PRO A 264 -13.08 -16.46 7.76
N THR A 265 -12.81 -15.73 6.67
CA THR A 265 -13.86 -15.11 5.85
C THR A 265 -14.51 -16.08 4.86
N SER A 266 -13.71 -16.90 4.18
CA SER A 266 -14.17 -17.71 3.06
C SER A 266 -14.44 -19.18 3.39
N ILE A 267 -13.74 -19.77 4.37
CA ILE A 267 -13.82 -21.21 4.67
C ILE A 267 -14.66 -21.44 5.92
N TYR A 268 -14.27 -20.81 7.03
CA TYR A 268 -14.93 -21.00 8.33
C TYR A 268 -16.17 -20.15 8.51
N HIS A 269 -16.39 -19.15 7.65
CA HIS A 269 -17.50 -18.19 7.73
C HIS A 269 -17.70 -17.63 9.16
N VAL A 270 -16.58 -17.25 9.79
CA VAL A 270 -16.56 -16.68 11.15
C VAL A 270 -17.38 -15.40 11.19
N PHE A 271 -17.31 -14.60 10.12
CA PHE A 271 -18.07 -13.37 9.97
C PHE A 271 -19.37 -13.66 9.22
N ARG A 272 -20.50 -13.31 9.84
CA ARG A 272 -21.81 -13.42 9.20
C ARG A 272 -22.35 -12.05 8.85
N SER A 273 -22.54 -11.81 7.56
CA SER A 273 -23.26 -10.61 7.12
C SER A 273 -24.75 -10.75 7.44
N GLY A 274 -25.37 -9.68 7.94
CA GLY A 274 -26.83 -9.61 8.06
C GLY A 274 -27.49 -9.82 6.69
N LYS A 275 -28.60 -10.56 6.66
CA LYS A 275 -29.40 -10.75 5.43
C LYS A 275 -30.09 -9.43 5.08
N ASP A 276 -30.04 -9.03 3.82
CA ASP A 276 -30.81 -7.87 3.35
C ASP A 276 -32.30 -8.07 3.68
N CYS A 277 -32.96 -7.00 4.13
CA CYS A 277 -34.41 -6.93 4.39
C CYS A 277 -34.94 -7.76 5.57
N VAL A 278 -34.07 -8.37 6.38
CA VAL A 278 -34.42 -8.95 7.68
C VAL A 278 -33.70 -8.13 8.74
N ASP A 279 -34.38 -7.78 9.83
CA ASP A 279 -33.79 -7.07 10.97
C ASP A 279 -33.48 -8.10 12.07
N PRO A 280 -32.34 -8.85 11.99
CA PRO A 280 -32.06 -9.97 12.89
C PRO A 280 -31.83 -9.55 14.35
N CYS A 281 -31.77 -8.24 14.60
CA CYS A 281 -31.44 -7.67 15.90
C CYS A 281 -32.63 -7.01 16.60
N LYS A 282 -33.85 -7.10 16.02
CA LYS A 282 -35.10 -6.79 16.73
C LYS A 282 -35.65 -8.05 17.40
N PRO A 283 -36.20 -7.95 18.62
CA PRO A 283 -36.89 -9.06 19.29
C PRO A 283 -38.15 -9.50 18.56
#